data_AF-A0A916RVJ7-F1
#
_entry.id   AF-A0A916RVJ7-F1
#
_cell.length_a   1.000
_cell.length_b   1.000
_cell.length_c   1.000
_cell.angle_alpha   90.00
_cell.angle_beta   90.00
_cell.angle_gamma   90.00
#
_symmetry.space_group_name_H-M   'P 1'
#
loop_
_entity.id
_entity.type
_entity.pdbx_description
1 polymer ?
#
loop_
_entity_poly.entity_id
_entity_poly.type
_entity_poly.pdbx_seq_one_letter_code
_entity_poly.pdbx_strand_id
1 'polypeptide(L)' 'MTKPKRQTFSKVKAVKANARERVGTPPPERVLPDPKQKRAAKPRHKTTLADLLSATEHQ' A
#
# COMPACT_ATOMS: atom_id res chain seq x y z
N MET A 1 6.39 -31.84 -9.45
CA MET A 1 5.26 -31.16 -10.13
C MET A 1 4.02 -31.23 -9.22
N THR A 2 3.69 -30.15 -8.52
CA THR A 2 2.49 -30.08 -7.67
C THR A 2 1.23 -29.99 -8.53
N LYS A 3 0.23 -30.82 -8.26
CA LYS A 3 -1.03 -30.84 -9.02
C LYS A 3 -1.77 -29.49 -8.83
N PRO A 4 -2.33 -28.88 -9.89
CA PRO A 4 -3.04 -27.61 -9.77
C PRO A 4 -4.32 -27.77 -8.95
N LYS A 5 -4.62 -26.77 -8.11
CA LYS A 5 -5.86 -26.74 -7.32
C LYS A 5 -7.07 -26.56 -8.24
N ARG A 6 -8.12 -27.34 -7.99
CA ARG A 6 -9.42 -27.20 -8.67
C ARG A 6 -9.95 -25.78 -8.45
N GLN A 7 -10.25 -25.07 -9.53
CA GLN A 7 -10.88 -23.76 -9.48
C GLN A 7 -12.39 -23.95 -9.41
N THR A 8 -13.00 -23.51 -8.31
CA THR A 8 -14.46 -23.50 -8.17
C THR A 8 -15.04 -22.22 -8.75
N PHE A 9 -16.26 -22.32 -9.28
CA PHE A 9 -17.00 -21.15 -9.75
C PHE A 9 -17.35 -20.24 -8.56
N SER A 10 -17.05 -18.95 -8.71
CA SER A 10 -17.46 -17.92 -7.75
C SER A 10 -18.17 -16.81 -8.50
N LYS A 11 -19.41 -16.50 -8.08
CA LYS A 11 -20.23 -15.42 -8.65
C LYS A 11 -19.48 -14.08 -8.66
N VAL A 12 -18.82 -13.75 -7.55
CA VAL A 12 -18.06 -12.50 -7.40
C VAL A 12 -16.88 -12.45 -8.39
N LYS A 13 -16.20 -13.58 -8.61
CA LYS A 13 -15.09 -13.67 -9.56
C LYS A 13 -15.58 -13.46 -11.00
N ALA A 14 -16.72 -14.06 -11.35
CA ALA A 14 -17.34 -13.91 -12.67
C ALA A 14 -17.75 -12.45 -12.95
N VAL A 15 -18.43 -11.81 -11.99
CA VAL A 15 -18.82 -10.39 -12.10
C VAL A 15 -17.60 -9.48 -12.28
N LYS A 16 -16.55 -9.68 -11.47
CA LYS A 16 -15.31 -8.89 -11.58
C LYS A 16 -14.55 -9.14 -12.88
N ALA A 17 -14.60 -10.35 -13.43
CA ALA A 17 -13.96 -10.66 -14.71
C ALA A 17 -14.66 -9.92 -15.85
N ASN A 18 -15.99 -10.02 -15.91
CA ASN A 18 -16.80 -9.32 -16.90
C ASN A 18 -16.60 -7.79 -16.83
N ALA A 19 -16.57 -7.22 -15.62
CA ALA A 19 -16.32 -5.78 -15.46
C ALA A 19 -14.95 -5.36 -16.02
N ARG A 20 -13.91 -6.18 -15.86
CA ARG A 20 -12.58 -5.91 -16.42
C ARG A 20 -12.52 -6.06 -17.93
N GLU A 21 -13.29 -6.97 -18.52
CA GLU A 21 -13.44 -7.09 -19.97
C GLU A 21 -14.06 -5.82 -20.57
N ARG A 22 -14.95 -5.16 -19.82
CA ARG A 22 -15.65 -3.94 -20.29
C ARG A 22 -14.87 -2.65 -20.03
N VAL A 23 -14.33 -2.49 -18.82
CA VAL A 23 -13.78 -1.21 -18.32
C VAL A 23 -12.25 -1.23 -18.26
N GLY A 24 -11.62 -2.38 -18.50
CA GLY A 24 -10.19 -2.59 -18.34
C GLY A 24 -9.80 -3.04 -16.93
N THR A 25 -8.57 -3.54 -16.81
CA THR A 25 -7.99 -3.89 -15.51
C THR A 25 -7.60 -2.61 -14.77
N PRO A 26 -7.97 -2.44 -13.49
CA PRO A 26 -7.50 -1.30 -12.72
C PRO A 26 -5.97 -1.29 -12.68
N PRO A 27 -5.31 -0.12 -12.74
CA PRO A 27 -3.86 -0.02 -12.68
C PRO A 27 -3.32 -0.76 -11.47
N PRO A 28 -2.41 -1.74 -11.65
CA PRO A 28 -1.84 -2.49 -10.56
C PRO A 28 -0.71 -1.70 -9.91
N GLU A 29 -0.99 -0.56 -9.27
CA GLU A 29 -0.02 0.02 -8.34
C GLU A 29 -0.64 1.12 -7.47
N ARG A 30 -0.89 0.78 -6.21
CA ARG A 30 -0.49 1.70 -5.15
C ARG A 30 0.93 1.31 -4.80
N VAL A 31 1.91 2.10 -5.25
CA VAL A 31 3.28 2.00 -4.75
C VAL A 31 3.18 2.10 -3.23
N LEU A 32 3.43 0.97 -2.55
CA LEU A 32 3.40 0.96 -1.10
C LEU A 32 4.69 1.66 -0.68
N PRO A 33 4.64 2.80 0.05
CA PRO A 33 5.86 3.48 0.39
C PRO A 33 6.70 2.55 1.26
N ASP A 34 8.01 2.60 1.03
CA ASP A 34 8.97 1.75 1.73
C ASP A 34 8.71 1.80 3.23
N PRO A 35 8.84 0.68 3.95
CA PRO A 35 8.56 0.64 5.38
C PRO A 35 9.41 1.64 6.17
N LYS A 36 10.58 2.02 5.65
CA LYS A 36 11.45 3.08 6.19
C LYS A 36 10.82 4.48 6.05
N GLN A 37 10.26 4.80 4.89
CA GLN A 37 9.60 6.09 4.63
C GLN A 37 8.36 6.27 5.52
N LYS A 38 7.58 5.20 5.76
CA LYS A 38 6.44 5.24 6.68
C LYS A 38 6.83 5.55 8.12
N ARG A 39 7.98 5.05 8.58
CA ARG A 39 8.49 5.29 9.95
C ARG A 39 9.00 6.72 10.14
N ALA A 40 9.62 7.29 9.11
CA ALA A 40 10.07 8.70 9.14
C ALA A 40 8.88 9.67 9.21
N ALA A 41 7.80 9.41 8.47
CA ALA A 41 6.62 10.27 8.44
C ALA A 41 5.76 10.22 9.72
N LYS A 42 5.87 9.15 10.51
CA LYS A 42 5.15 8.99 11.78
C LYS A 42 6.12 8.47 12.84
N PRO A 43 6.95 9.35 13.44
CA PRO A 43 7.82 8.96 14.53
C PRO A 43 6.98 8.44 15.70
N ARG A 44 7.43 7.34 16.31
CA ARG A 44 6.75 6.71 17.47
C ARG A 44 6.74 7.62 18.70
N HIS A 45 7.71 8.53 18.78
CA HIS A 45 7.92 9.42 19.92
C HIS A 45 7.61 10.86 19.54
N LYS A 46 7.13 11.63 20.52
CA LYS A 46 6.91 13.06 20.38
C LYS A 46 8.26 13.76 20.17
N THR A 47 8.23 14.90 19.50
CA THR A 47 9.40 15.77 19.32
C THR A 47 9.99 16.14 20.68
N THR A 48 11.30 15.99 20.82
CA THR A 48 12.02 16.35 22.03
C THR A 48 12.35 17.84 22.05
N LEU A 49 12.73 18.37 23.21
CA LEU A 49 13.15 19.76 23.36
C LEU A 49 14.35 20.08 22.46
N ALA A 50 15.32 19.16 22.34
CA ALA A 50 16.48 19.31 21.45
C ALA A 50 16.08 19.40 19.97
N ASP A 51 15.05 18.66 19.54
CA ASP A 51 14.54 18.72 18.17
C ASP A 51 13.91 20.10 17.87
N LEU A 52 13.27 20.72 18.86
CA LEU A 52 12.66 22.05 18.70
C LEU A 52 13.72 23.15 18.64
N LEU A 53 14.77 23.06 19.47
CA LEU A 53 15.88 24.01 19.44
C LEU A 53 16.63 23.96 18.10
N SER A 54 16.97 22.76 17.62
CA SER A 54 17.66 22.61 16.32
C SER A 54 16.82 23.08 15.13
N ALA A 55 15.49 22.90 15.16
CA ALA A 55 14.61 23.43 14.13
C ALA A 55 14.52 24.97 14.11
N THR A 56 14.76 25.62 15.25
CA THR A 56 14.71 27.09 15.39
C THR A 56 16.02 27.75 14.97
N GLU A 57 17.16 27.07 15.12
CA GLU A 57 18.50 27.58 14.76
C GLU A 57 18.80 27.55 13.25
N HIS A 58 18.06 26.75 12.47
CA HIS A 58 18.22 26.61 11.02
C HIS A 58 17.20 27.43 10.19
N GLN A 59 16.40 28.28 10.84
CA GLN A 59 15.55 29.30 10.21
C GLN A 59 16.29 30.62 10.07
#